data_AF-A0A0B7B9R6-F1
#
_entry.id   AF-A0A0B7B9R6-F1
#
_cell.length_a   1.000
_cell.length_b   1.000
_cell.length_c   1.000
_cell.angle_alpha   90.00
_cell.angle_beta   90.00
_cell.angle_gamma   90.00
#
_symmetry.space_group_name_H-M   'P 1'
#
loop_
_entity.id
_entity.type
_entity.pdbx_description
1 polymer ?
#
loop_
_entity_poly.entity_id
_entity_poly.type
_entity_poly.pdbx_seq_one_letter_code
_entity_poly.pdbx_strand_id
1 'polypeptide(L)'
;KDKAGRLLGNAQEQMQRWAEHFKDLLNRPVPLGQPDIDPAAKDLTIDCSKPSKAEIKAILQLRNGKATGPDGIPAEAIKANADISTDMLHGLLGKIWEREEIPK
;
A
#
# COMPACT_ATOMS: atom_id res chain seq x y z
N LYS A 1 -5.05 -25.02 -14.98
CA LYS A 1 -6.22 -25.73 -15.54
C LYS A 1 -7.05 -24.74 -16.35
N ASP A 2 -7.69 -25.16 -17.43
CA ASP A 2 -8.65 -24.31 -18.16
C ASP A 2 -9.93 -24.07 -17.32
N LYS A 3 -10.89 -23.31 -17.85
CA LYS A 3 -12.16 -23.03 -17.15
C LYS A 3 -12.99 -24.29 -16.88
N ALA A 4 -12.81 -25.36 -17.66
CA ALA A 4 -13.47 -26.65 -17.49
C ALA A 4 -12.69 -27.62 -16.58
N GLY A 5 -11.58 -27.18 -15.97
CA GLY A 5 -10.80 -28.00 -15.05
C GLY A 5 -9.80 -28.95 -15.72
N ARG A 6 -9.60 -28.87 -17.04
CA ARG A 6 -8.60 -29.66 -17.79
C ARG A 6 -7.20 -29.10 -17.55
N LEU A 7 -6.19 -29.98 -17.52
CA LEU A 7 -4.80 -29.57 -17.38
C LEU A 7 -4.32 -28.79 -18.61
N LEU A 8 -3.54 -27.73 -18.40
CA LEU A 8 -2.93 -26.93 -19.46
C LEU A 8 -1.45 -27.29 -19.53
N GLY A 9 -1.00 -27.79 -20.68
CA GLY A 9 0.30 -28.43 -20.83
C GLY A 9 1.41 -27.51 -21.33
N ASN A 10 1.07 -26.42 -22.00
CA ASN A 10 2.05 -25.50 -22.59
C ASN A 10 1.92 -24.06 -22.06
N ALA A 11 3.02 -23.30 -22.17
CA ALA A 11 3.13 -21.95 -21.63
C ALA A 11 2.16 -20.95 -22.30
N GLN A 12 1.87 -21.13 -23.59
CA GLN A 12 0.97 -20.25 -24.33
C GLN A 12 -0.48 -20.39 -23.85
N GLU A 13 -0.95 -21.61 -23.66
CA GLU A 13 -2.26 -21.90 -23.07
C GLU A 13 -2.38 -21.36 -21.65
N GLN A 14 -1.32 -21.50 -20.84
CA GLN A 14 -1.29 -20.94 -19.50
C GLN A 14 -1.40 -19.41 -19.56
N MET A 15 -0.62 -18.76 -20.43
CA MET A 15 -0.67 -17.30 -20.61
C MET A 15 -2.04 -16.82 -21.05
N GLN A 16 -2.65 -17.51 -22.01
CA GLN A 16 -4.02 -17.20 -22.47
C GLN A 16 -5.03 -17.36 -21.32
N ARG A 17 -4.91 -18.43 -20.54
CA ARG A 17 -5.78 -18.67 -19.38
C ARG A 17 -5.61 -17.61 -18.29
N TRP A 18 -4.38 -17.11 -18.08
CA TRP A 18 -4.09 -15.99 -17.17
C TRP A 18 -4.73 -14.69 -17.67
N ALA A 19 -4.58 -14.37 -18.96
CA ALA A 19 -5.20 -13.19 -19.57
C ALA A 19 -6.73 -13.23 -19.43
N GLU A 20 -7.35 -14.37 -19.71
CA GLU A 20 -8.79 -14.57 -19.51
C GLU A 20 -9.21 -14.39 -18.05
N HIS A 21 -8.46 -14.97 -17.10
CA HIS A 21 -8.78 -14.85 -15.68
C HIS A 21 -8.78 -13.40 -15.20
N PHE A 22 -7.72 -12.65 -15.53
CA PHE A 22 -7.60 -11.26 -15.10
C PHE A 22 -8.57 -10.35 -15.82
N LYS A 23 -8.89 -10.64 -17.10
CA LYS A 23 -9.91 -9.90 -17.82
C LYS A 23 -11.26 -9.96 -17.10
N ASP A 24 -11.71 -11.16 -16.74
CA ASP A 24 -12.97 -11.36 -16.03
C ASP A 24 -12.94 -10.76 -14.61
N LEU A 25 -11.81 -10.89 -13.92
CA LEU A 25 -11.67 -10.46 -12.53
C LEU A 25 -11.65 -8.93 -12.38
N LEU A 26 -10.91 -8.25 -13.27
CA LEU A 26 -10.59 -6.82 -13.16
C LEU A 26 -11.55 -5.92 -13.94
N ASN A 27 -12.19 -6.43 -14.99
CA ASN A 27 -13.12 -5.65 -15.82
C ASN A 27 -14.59 -5.96 -15.47
N ARG A 28 -14.89 -6.12 -14.19
CA ARG A 28 -16.28 -6.29 -13.74
C ARG A 28 -17.07 -5.00 -14.03
N PRO A 29 -18.34 -5.11 -14.48
CA PRO A 29 -19.18 -3.94 -14.68
C PRO A 29 -19.34 -3.17 -13.37
N VAL A 30 -19.58 -1.86 -13.47
CA VAL A 30 -19.91 -1.03 -12.31
C VAL A 30 -21.10 -1.67 -11.57
N PRO A 31 -20.99 -1.90 -10.25
CA PRO A 31 -22.11 -2.43 -9.47
C PRO A 31 -23.37 -1.59 -9.70
N LEU A 32 -24.52 -2.23 -9.93
CA LEU A 32 -25.79 -1.56 -10.25
C LEU A 32 -26.38 -0.79 -9.06
N GLY A 33 -25.90 -1.03 -7.84
CA GLY A 33 -26.35 -0.38 -6.63
C GLY A 33 -25.18 0.17 -5.82
N GLN A 34 -25.48 1.08 -4.91
CA GLN A 34 -24.54 1.47 -3.87
C GLN A 34 -24.26 0.24 -2.98
N PRO A 35 -23.02 0.06 -2.51
CA PRO A 35 -22.73 -0.95 -1.51
C PRO A 35 -23.58 -0.68 -0.27
N ASP A 36 -24.31 -1.70 0.18
CA ASP A 36 -25.01 -1.69 1.46
C ASP A 36 -23.97 -1.96 2.55
N ILE A 37 -23.47 -0.88 3.14
CA ILE A 37 -22.44 -0.94 4.19
C ILE A 37 -23.14 -0.78 5.52
N ASP A 38 -23.20 -1.86 6.29
CA ASP A 38 -23.70 -1.81 7.66
C ASP A 38 -22.85 -0.79 8.46
N PRO A 39 -23.49 0.08 9.24
CA PRO A 39 -22.76 0.98 10.12
C PRO A 39 -21.93 0.15 11.11
N ALA A 40 -20.72 0.63 11.41
CA ALA A 40 -19.91 0.01 12.43
C ALA A 40 -20.69 -0.06 13.75
N ALA A 41 -20.66 -1.21 14.43
CA ALA A 41 -21.36 -1.38 15.71
C ALA A 41 -20.86 -0.42 16.80
N LYS A 42 -19.64 0.10 16.64
CA LYS A 42 -19.02 1.08 17.52
C LYS A 42 -17.95 1.85 16.76
N ASP A 43 -17.86 3.15 17.01
CA ASP A 43 -16.74 3.97 16.53
C ASP A 43 -15.45 3.59 17.26
N LEU A 44 -14.40 3.38 16.47
CA LEU A 44 -13.06 3.18 17.01
C LEU A 44 -12.52 4.53 17.50
N THR A 45 -12.00 4.53 18.73
CA THR A 45 -11.27 5.69 19.24
C THR A 45 -9.91 5.73 18.57
N ILE A 46 -9.80 6.48 17.47
CA ILE A 46 -8.58 6.67 16.71
C ILE A 46 -7.98 8.02 17.10
N ASP A 47 -6.68 8.03 17.38
CA ASP A 47 -5.95 9.27 17.56
C ASP A 47 -5.74 9.95 16.21
N CYS A 48 -6.42 11.07 16.00
CA CYS A 48 -6.29 11.92 14.82
C CYS A 48 -5.33 13.10 15.06
N SER A 49 -4.46 13.00 16.06
CA SER A 49 -3.40 13.97 16.27
C SER A 49 -2.30 13.85 15.22
N LYS A 50 -1.48 14.89 15.15
CA LYS A 50 -0.31 14.92 14.27
C LYS A 50 0.65 13.77 14.63
N PRO A 51 1.24 13.06 13.65
CA PRO A 51 2.18 11.99 13.91
C PRO A 51 3.32 12.43 14.82
N SER A 52 3.58 11.65 15.86
CA SER A 52 4.65 11.85 16.83
C SER A 52 6.01 11.37 16.30
N LYS A 53 7.11 11.93 16.81
CA LYS A 53 8.46 11.42 16.50
C LYS A 53 8.64 9.95 16.87
N ALA A 54 7.96 9.47 17.91
CA ALA A 54 8.02 8.07 18.32
C ALA A 54 7.45 7.13 17.25
N GLU A 55 6.34 7.53 16.63
CA GLU A 55 5.74 6.78 15.52
C GLU A 55 6.63 6.81 14.28
N ILE A 56 7.27 7.94 13.98
CA ILE A 56 8.23 8.03 12.85
C ILE A 56 9.43 7.10 13.06
N LYS A 57 9.89 6.92 14.32
CA LYS A 57 10.97 5.98 14.64
C LYS A 57 10.61 4.51 14.37
N ALA A 58 9.34 4.18 14.12
CA ALA A 58 8.96 2.84 13.66
C ALA A 58 9.63 2.44 12.33
N ILE A 59 10.05 3.41 11.52
CA ILE A 59 10.84 3.19 10.29
C ILE A 59 12.13 2.40 10.56
N LEU A 60 12.71 2.53 11.76
CA LEU A 60 13.89 1.76 12.16
C LEU A 60 13.63 0.25 12.20
N GLN A 61 12.37 -0.17 12.34
CA GLN A 61 11.94 -1.57 12.36
C GLN A 61 11.72 -2.17 10.96
N LEU A 62 11.86 -1.40 9.88
CA LEU A 62 11.76 -1.93 8.51
C LEU A 62 12.80 -3.04 8.28
N ARG A 63 12.58 -3.93 7.32
CA ARG A 63 13.60 -4.93 6.99
C ARG A 63 14.62 -4.36 6.01
N ASN A 64 15.89 -4.67 6.25
CA ASN A 64 16.98 -4.39 5.31
C ASN A 64 16.91 -5.40 4.14
N GLY A 65 17.49 -5.04 2.99
CA GLY A 65 17.57 -5.87 1.78
C GLY A 65 16.23 -6.00 1.04
N LYS A 66 15.30 -5.07 1.27
CA LYS A 66 14.03 -5.01 0.54
C LYS A 66 14.18 -4.14 -0.70
N ALA A 67 13.39 -4.45 -1.74
CA ALA A 67 13.33 -3.63 -2.93
C ALA A 67 12.87 -2.22 -2.58
N THR A 68 13.50 -1.22 -3.18
CA THR A 68 13.14 0.18 -2.99
C THR A 68 11.82 0.50 -3.66
N GLY A 69 11.16 1.56 -3.21
CA GLY A 69 10.05 2.14 -3.94
C GLY A 69 10.50 2.84 -5.22
N PRO A 70 9.57 3.51 -5.93
CA PRO A 70 9.88 4.36 -7.07
C PRO A 70 10.85 5.51 -6.73
N ASP A 71 10.97 5.87 -5.46
CA ASP A 71 11.92 6.84 -4.93
C ASP A 71 13.38 6.35 -4.96
N GLY A 72 13.61 5.04 -5.12
CA GLY A 72 14.95 4.45 -5.10
C GLY A 72 15.62 4.47 -3.73
N ILE A 73 14.89 4.78 -2.64
CA ILE A 73 15.46 4.94 -1.30
C ILE A 73 15.34 3.62 -0.51
N PRO A 74 16.45 2.97 -0.15
CA PRO A 74 16.41 1.78 0.69
C PRO A 74 16.19 2.13 2.16
N ALA A 75 15.59 1.20 2.92
CA ALA A 75 15.33 1.39 4.34
C ALA A 75 16.62 1.68 5.13
N GLU A 76 17.74 1.11 4.70
CA GLU A 76 19.08 1.29 5.26
C GLU A 76 19.55 2.75 5.18
N ALA A 77 19.22 3.45 4.09
CA ALA A 77 19.61 4.86 3.94
C ALA A 77 18.90 5.73 4.99
N ILE A 78 17.62 5.44 5.25
CA ILE A 78 16.83 6.15 6.27
C ILE A 78 17.32 5.79 7.69
N LYS A 79 17.83 4.58 7.89
CA LYS A 79 18.37 4.11 9.18
C LYS A 79 19.78 4.60 9.47
N ALA A 80 20.55 4.96 8.44
CA ALA A 80 21.95 5.36 8.58
C ALA A 80 22.11 6.56 9.54
N ASN A 81 21.12 7.46 9.59
CA ASN A 81 21.07 8.52 10.59
C ASN A 81 19.64 8.69 11.15
N ALA A 82 19.29 7.79 12.07
CA ALA A 82 17.96 7.68 12.64
C ALA A 82 17.39 9.01 13.16
N ASP A 83 18.17 9.83 13.87
CA ASP A 83 17.67 11.07 14.45
C ASP A 83 17.43 12.15 13.39
N ILE A 84 18.38 12.34 12.46
CA ILE A 84 18.19 13.30 11.34
C ILE A 84 17.01 12.89 10.48
N SER A 85 16.93 11.62 10.10
CA SER A 85 15.84 11.10 9.28
C SER A 85 14.49 11.22 9.99
N THR A 86 14.44 10.95 11.30
CA THR A 86 13.21 11.15 12.10
C THR A 86 12.78 12.61 12.10
N ASP A 87 13.71 13.54 12.31
CA ASP A 87 13.39 14.97 12.38
C ASP A 87 12.92 15.53 11.04
N MET A 88 13.58 15.15 9.94
CA MET A 88 13.17 15.53 8.59
C MET A 88 11.78 14.99 8.24
N LEU A 89 11.54 13.70 8.49
CA LEU A 89 10.26 13.06 8.19
C LEU A 89 9.13 13.58 9.06
N HIS A 90 9.37 13.79 10.36
CA HIS A 90 8.38 14.39 11.26
C HIS A 90 8.01 15.81 10.82
N GLY A 91 8.99 16.62 10.40
CA GLY A 91 8.75 17.94 9.85
C GLY A 91 7.93 17.92 8.55
N LEU A 92 8.24 17.01 7.64
CA LEU A 92 7.52 16.83 6.37
C LEU A 92 6.08 16.36 6.59
N LEU A 93 5.90 15.23 7.27
CA LEU A 93 4.60 14.63 7.54
C LEU A 93 3.72 15.57 8.36
N GLY A 94 4.32 16.34 9.27
CA GLY A 94 3.62 17.38 10.00
C GLY A 94 3.03 18.47 9.11
N LYS A 95 3.79 18.94 8.12
CA LYS A 95 3.29 19.94 7.16
C LYS A 95 2.19 19.38 6.28
N ILE A 96 2.32 18.12 5.86
CA ILE A 96 1.30 17.43 5.06
C ILE A 96 0.01 17.29 5.88
N TRP A 97 0.13 16.90 7.16
CA TRP A 97 -1.01 16.76 8.06
C TRP A 97 -1.74 18.08 8.29
N GLU A 98 -1.00 19.18 8.49
CA GLU A 98 -1.60 20.49 8.77
C GLU A 98 -2.18 21.18 7.53
N ARG A 99 -1.59 20.96 6.36
CA ARG A 99 -1.98 21.63 5.11
C ARG A 99 -2.89 20.80 4.23
N GLU A 100 -2.96 19.49 4.47
CA GLU A 100 -3.64 18.52 3.62
C GLU A 100 -3.16 18.56 2.15
N GLU A 101 -1.90 18.98 1.94
CA GLU A 101 -1.29 19.17 0.61
C GLU A 101 -0.05 18.31 0.43
N ILE A 102 0.08 17.70 -0.75
CA ILE A 102 1.29 16.96 -1.14
C ILE A 102 2.38 17.98 -1.54
N PRO A 103 3.60 17.90 -0.96
CA PRO A 103 4.71 18.77 -1.33
C PRO A 103 5.07 18.56 -2.81
N LYS A 104 5.31 19.67 -3.51
CA LYS A 104 5.72 19.67 -4.92
C LYS A 104 7.21 19.42 -5.10
#